data_AF-A0A914MHD8-F1
#
_entry.id   AF-A0A914MHD8-F1
#
_cell.length_a   1.000
_cell.length_b   1.000
_cell.length_c   1.000
_cell.angle_alpha   90.00
_cell.angle_beta   90.00
_cell.angle_gamma   90.00
#
_symmetry.space_group_name_H-M   'P 1'
#
loop_
_entity.id
_entity.type
_entity.pdbx_description
1 polymer ?
#
loop_
_entity_poly.entity_id
_entity_poly.type
_entity_poly.pdbx_seq_one_letter_code
_entity_poly.pdbx_strand_id
1 'polypeptide(L)'
;MVVARSPSAAAASMADSLFERFEVEFDAGTHPVFHGGELITGSLKIQLKKEVTINAIRIQFRGRAVYLDPKHPTKEAAEKLMI
;
A
#
# COMPACT_ATOMS: atom_id res chain seq x y z
N MET A 1 14.26 -8.72 -13.81
CA MET A 1 13.89 -9.41 -12.56
C MET A 1 13.77 -8.36 -11.46
N VAL A 2 12.55 -7.94 -11.09
CA VAL A 2 12.34 -7.02 -9.95
C VAL A 2 12.10 -7.89 -8.73
N VAL A 3 13.11 -7.99 -7.86
CA VAL A 3 12.99 -8.69 -6.57
C VAL A 3 12.19 -7.78 -5.64
N ALA A 4 10.93 -8.13 -5.38
CA ALA A 4 10.18 -7.53 -4.29
C ALA A 4 10.84 -8.02 -2.98
N ARG A 5 11.58 -7.14 -2.32
CA ARG A 5 12.10 -7.43 -0.98
C ARG A 5 10.94 -7.23 -0.01
N SER A 6 10.49 -8.32 0.61
CA SER A 6 9.59 -8.28 1.75
C SER A 6 10.19 -7.37 2.83
N PRO A 7 9.39 -6.54 3.52
CA PRO A 7 9.90 -5.80 4.67
C PRO A 7 10.47 -6.81 5.67
N SER A 8 11.69 -6.56 6.16
CA SER A 8 12.29 -7.34 7.23
C SER A 8 11.34 -7.39 8.41
N ALA A 9 11.12 -8.57 9.01
CA ALA A 9 10.20 -8.76 10.14
C ALA A 9 10.48 -7.79 11.32
N ALA A 10 11.73 -7.35 11.48
CA ALA A 10 12.13 -6.38 12.49
C ALA A 10 11.58 -4.95 12.24
N ALA A 11 11.32 -4.58 10.98
CA ALA A 11 10.76 -3.28 10.63
C ALA A 11 9.25 -3.23 10.91
N ALA A 12 8.55 -4.35 10.68
CA ALA A 12 7.13 -4.48 11.01
C ALA A 12 6.91 -4.42 12.54
N SER A 13 7.73 -5.11 13.33
CA SER A 13 7.62 -5.10 14.80
C SER A 13 7.90 -3.72 15.41
N MET A 14 8.79 -2.93 14.80
CA MET A 14 9.06 -1.55 15.23
C MET A 14 7.90 -0.61 14.92
N ALA A 15 7.28 -0.73 13.74
CA ALA A 15 6.11 0.08 13.38
C ALA A 15 4.94 -0.18 14.33
N ASP A 16 4.64 -1.45 14.64
CA ASP A 16 3.58 -1.83 15.59
C ASP A 16 3.80 -1.28 17.01
N SER A 17 5.07 -1.09 17.41
CA SER A 17 5.40 -0.54 18.73
C SER A 17 5.24 0.97 18.83
N LEU A 18 5.21 1.68 17.70
CA LEU A 18 5.24 3.15 17.65
C LEU A 18 3.89 3.76 17.25
N PHE A 19 3.21 3.15 16.28
CA PHE A 19 1.96 3.66 15.74
C PHE A 19 0.78 2.91 16.38
N GLU A 20 -0.23 3.68 16.79
CA GLU A 20 -1.57 3.18 17.07
C GLU A 20 -2.42 3.20 15.80
N ARG A 21 -2.20 4.20 14.94
CA ARG A 21 -2.85 4.33 13.63
C ARG A 21 -1.89 4.88 12.60
N PHE A 22 -1.89 4.29 11.41
CA PHE A 22 -1.18 4.82 10.24
C PHE A 22 -1.98 4.46 8.97
N GLU A 23 -2.83 5.39 8.53
CA GLU A 23 -3.82 5.11 7.48
C GLU A 23 -3.91 6.26 6.48
N VAL A 24 -4.04 5.92 5.20
CA VAL A 24 -4.36 6.88 4.14
C VAL A 24 -5.87 6.83 3.91
N GLU A 25 -6.54 7.97 3.99
CA GLU A 25 -7.95 8.12 3.62
C GLU A 25 -8.06 8.99 2.38
N PHE A 26 -8.90 8.57 1.43
CA PHE A 26 -9.21 9.34 0.24
C PHE A 26 -10.51 10.12 0.42
N ASP A 27 -10.57 11.34 -0.11
CA ASP A 27 -11.77 12.17 -0.01
C ASP A 27 -12.95 11.58 -0.82
N ALA A 28 -12.66 10.69 -1.76
CA ALA A 28 -13.62 9.96 -2.57
C ALA A 28 -14.34 8.81 -1.81
N GLY A 29 -14.02 8.59 -0.53
CA GLY A 29 -14.70 7.60 0.33
C GLY A 29 -13.96 6.27 0.47
N THR A 30 -14.68 5.22 0.88
CA THR A 30 -14.09 3.95 1.34
C THR A 30 -13.63 2.99 0.24
N HIS A 31 -14.23 3.07 -0.96
CA HIS A 31 -13.88 2.23 -2.10
C HIS A 31 -13.79 3.07 -3.38
N PRO A 32 -12.85 4.02 -3.43
CA PRO A 32 -12.79 4.94 -4.54
C PRO A 32 -12.29 4.22 -5.80
N VAL A 33 -12.95 4.49 -6.92
CA VAL A 33 -12.49 4.10 -8.25
C VAL A 33 -12.00 5.37 -8.94
N PHE A 34 -10.76 5.34 -9.45
CA PHE A 34 -10.16 6.47 -10.13
C PHE A 34 -9.89 6.14 -11.60
N HIS A 35 -10.05 7.14 -12.46
CA HIS A 35 -9.82 7.07 -13.89
C HIS A 35 -8.66 7.96 -14.34
N GLY A 36 -8.22 7.76 -15.58
CA GLY A 36 -7.13 8.53 -16.16
C GLY A 36 -7.47 10.03 -16.21
N GLY A 37 -6.60 10.85 -15.61
CA GLY A 37 -6.74 12.31 -15.58
C GLY A 37 -7.41 12.86 -14.32
N GLU A 38 -7.87 12.00 -13.41
CA GLU A 38 -8.47 12.46 -12.15
C GLU A 38 -7.43 12.86 -11.11
N LEU A 39 -7.76 13.90 -10.34
CA LEU A 39 -6.97 14.33 -9.19
C LEU A 39 -7.37 13.49 -7.97
N ILE A 40 -6.40 12.77 -7.41
CA ILE A 40 -6.58 12.00 -6.17
C ILE A 40 -6.23 12.89 -4.98
N THR A 41 -7.18 13.10 -4.07
CA THR A 41 -7.00 13.87 -2.83
C THR A 41 -7.35 13.04 -1.60
N GLY A 42 -6.82 13.45 -0.45
CA GLY A 42 -7.01 12.72 0.80
C GLY A 42 -6.12 13.21 1.93
N SER A 43 -6.08 12.43 3.00
CA SER A 43 -5.31 12.71 4.21
C SER A 43 -4.57 11.47 4.72
N LEU A 44 -3.45 11.69 5.41
CA LEU A 44 -2.74 10.65 6.16
C LEU A 44 -3.04 10.85 7.65
N LYS A 45 -3.68 9.86 8.27
CA LYS A 45 -3.98 9.83 9.70
C LYS A 45 -2.91 9.05 10.44
N ILE A 46 -2.25 9.72 11.37
CA ILE A 46 -1.20 9.14 12.22
C ILE A 46 -1.60 9.32 13.68
N GLN A 47 -1.62 8.23 14.43
CA GLN A 47 -1.76 8.23 15.89
C GLN A 47 -0.55 7.52 16.48
N LEU A 48 0.16 8.18 17.39
CA LEU A 48 1.40 7.72 17.98
C LEU A 48 1.13 7.23 19.40
N LYS A 49 1.73 6.11 19.81
CA LYS A 49 1.61 5.57 21.19
C LYS A 49 2.43 6.35 22.21
N LYS A 50 3.40 7.14 21.74
CA LYS A 50 4.32 7.93 22.54
C LYS A 50 4.86 9.08 21.69
N GLU A 51 5.42 10.08 22.36
CA GLU A 51 6.05 11.21 21.70
C GLU A 51 7.26 10.75 20.86
N VAL A 52 7.33 11.24 19.61
CA VAL A 52 8.45 11.02 18.70
C VAL A 52 8.65 12.21 17.79
N THR A 53 9.92 12.49 17.46
CA THR A 53 10.29 13.44 16.42
C THR A 53 10.16 12.77 15.05
N ILE A 54 9.30 13.32 14.18
CA ILE A 54 9.13 12.85 12.81
C ILE A 54 10.03 13.68 11.89
N ASN A 55 11.03 13.03 11.28
CA ASN A 55 11.95 13.71 10.36
C ASN A 55 11.32 13.94 8.98
N ALA A 56 10.58 12.95 8.47
CA ALA A 56 9.92 13.02 7.18
C ALA A 56 8.75 12.04 7.09
N ILE A 57 7.71 12.43 6.35
CA ILE A 57 6.63 11.55 5.90
C ILE A 57 6.77 11.43 4.39
N ARG A 58 6.82 10.20 3.88
CA ARG A 58 6.93 9.91 2.44
C ARG A 58 5.77 9.04 2.01
N ILE A 59 5.06 9.46 0.97
CA ILE A 59 3.96 8.71 0.37
C ILE A 59 4.36 8.42 -1.07
N GLN A 60 4.23 7.16 -1.49
CA GLN A 60 4.51 6.75 -2.87
C GLN A 60 3.33 5.97 -3.42
N PHE A 61 2.71 6.50 -4.47
CA PHE A 61 1.69 5.80 -5.24
C PHE A 61 2.35 5.00 -6.37
N ARG A 62 1.96 3.73 -6.55
CA ARG A 62 2.44 2.86 -7.63
C ARG A 62 1.27 2.12 -8.26
N GLY A 63 1.08 2.31 -9.57
CA GLY A 63 0.21 1.47 -10.39
C GLY A 63 1.04 0.47 -11.19
N ARG A 64 0.63 -0.81 -11.22
CA ARG A 64 1.26 -1.83 -12.05
C ARG A 64 0.19 -2.67 -12.73
N ALA A 65 0.21 -2.66 -14.06
CA ALA A 65 -0.56 -3.61 -14.85
C ALA A 65 0.21 -4.94 -14.96
N VAL A 66 -0.53 -6.05 -14.91
CA VAL A 66 0.01 -7.38 -15.17
C VAL A 66 -0.87 -8.02 -16.23
N TYR A 67 -0.26 -8.47 -17.32
CA TYR A 67 -0.94 -9.29 -18.31
C TYR A 67 -0.87 -10.76 -17.90
N LEU A 68 -2.04 -11.39 -17.78
CA LEU A 68 -2.15 -12.82 -17.54
C LEU A 68 -2.52 -13.47 -18.86
N ASP A 69 -1.58 -14.23 -19.45
CA ASP A 69 -1.85 -14.99 -20.67
C ASP A 69 -2.82 -16.15 -20.35
N PRO A 70 -4.04 -16.15 -20.91
CA PRO A 70 -5.00 -17.22 -20.64
C PRO A 70 -4.53 -18.59 -21.14
N LYS A 71 -3.60 -18.62 -22.12
CA LYS A 71 -3.09 -19.86 -22.70
C LYS A 71 -1.95 -20.48 -21.89
N HIS A 72 -1.30 -19.67 -21.05
CA HIS A 72 -0.21 -20.08 -20.18
C HIS A 72 -0.34 -19.45 -18.78
N PRO A 73 -1.32 -19.88 -17.98
CA PRO A 73 -1.48 -19.38 -16.62
C PRO A 73 -0.24 -19.75 -15.79
N THR A 74 0.50 -18.74 -15.35
CA THR A 74 1.53 -18.94 -14.33
C THR A 74 0.85 -19.26 -12.99
N LYS A 75 1.44 -20.13 -12.17
CA LYS A 75 0.86 -20.53 -10.87
C LYS A 75 0.52 -19.32 -9.98
N GLU A 76 1.32 -18.25 -10.07
CA GLU A 76 1.17 -16.99 -9.35
C GLU A 76 -0.05 -16.16 -9.81
N ALA A 77 -0.53 -16.37 -11.04
CA ALA A 77 -1.69 -15.70 -11.62
C ALA A 77 -3.01 -16.33 -11.16
N ALA A 78 -3.04 -17.67 -11.04
CA ALA A 78 -4.21 -18.42 -10.59
C ALA A 78 -4.56 -18.11 -9.12
N GLU A 79 -3.55 -17.93 -8.27
CA GLU A 79 -3.72 -17.63 -6.84
C GLU A 79 -4.27 -16.21 -6.60
N LYS A 80 -3.96 -15.24 -7.49
CA LYS A 80 -4.50 -13.87 -7.44
C LYS A 80 -5.92 -13.73 -8.00
N LEU A 81 -6.43 -14.76 -8.68
CA LEU A 81 -7.77 -14.81 -9.26
C LEU A 81 -8.80 -15.49 -8.33
N MET A 82 -8.36 -16.16 -7.26
CA MET A 82 -9.23 -16.69 -6.22
C MET A 82 -9.47 -15.59 -5.17
N ILE A 83 -10.50 -14.78 -5.41
CA ILE A 83 -11.23 -14.04 -4.38
C ILE A 83 -12.37 -14.95 -3.92
#